data_AF-A0A7T2VWS3-F1
#
_entry.id   AF-A0A7T2VWS3-F1
#
_cell.length_a   1.000
_cell.length_b   1.000
_cell.length_c   1.000
_cell.angle_alpha   90.00
_cell.angle_beta   90.00
_cell.angle_gamma   90.00
#
_symmetry.space_group_name_H-M   'P 1'
#
loop_
_entity.id
_entity.type
_entity.pdbx_description
1 polymer ?
#
loop_
_entity_poly.entity_id
_entity_poly.type
_entity_poly.pdbx_seq_one_letter_code
_entity_poly.pdbx_strand_id
1 'polypeptide(L)'
;MKKNYGFTLIELMIVLVMMAILLAIAIPSYQQYMRKQDLAIAKQEALRIASELERFKSKNFSYKGFDASYIYSSYNNSTGTLYLPVGSAAADGKYVLTLVDADLSTPTSDTKKPLTVVKSGGVETADSQSVKGLNWAIKVERCKVGGCAATSGFPKDPQNYDLLLRGNGLRCMTKNTITNYGDCGTSGVETW
;
A
#
# COMPACT_ATOMS: atom_id res chain seq x y z
N MET A 1 22.81 15.66 60.97
CA MET A 1 23.09 14.76 59.83
C MET A 1 21.77 14.30 59.24
N LYS A 2 21.43 14.68 58.00
CA LYS A 2 20.23 14.17 57.32
C LYS A 2 20.51 12.75 56.83
N LYS A 3 19.74 11.76 57.29
CA LYS A 3 19.80 10.37 56.78
C LYS A 3 19.23 10.37 55.36
N ASN A 4 20.05 10.02 54.38
CA ASN A 4 19.57 9.72 53.04
C ASN A 4 18.89 8.34 53.07
N TYR A 5 17.58 8.30 52.88
CA TYR A 5 16.84 7.06 52.66
C TYR A 5 17.11 6.60 51.22
N GLY A 6 17.90 5.54 51.05
CA GLY A 6 18.15 4.92 49.75
C GLY A 6 17.06 3.92 49.37
N PHE A 7 16.83 3.75 48.07
CA PHE A 7 15.97 2.69 47.52
C PHE A 7 16.54 1.30 47.84
N THR A 8 15.67 0.34 48.17
CA THR A 8 16.11 -1.04 48.36
C THR A 8 16.13 -1.80 47.04
N LEU A 9 17.04 -2.76 46.90
CA LEU A 9 17.12 -3.60 45.70
C LEU A 9 15.82 -4.38 45.46
N ILE A 10 15.16 -4.82 46.54
CA ILE A 10 13.91 -5.56 46.44
C ILE A 10 12.73 -4.69 45.95
N GLU A 11 12.70 -3.42 46.33
CA GLU A 11 11.68 -2.47 45.88
C GLU A 11 11.80 -2.21 44.38
N LEU A 12 13.03 -2.11 43.86
CA LEU A 12 13.29 -2.06 42.41
C LEU A 12 12.81 -3.34 41.70
N MET A 13 13.10 -4.53 42.26
CA MET A 13 12.72 -5.80 41.65
C MET A 13 11.19 -5.95 41.50
N ILE A 14 10.42 -5.55 42.52
CA ILE A 14 8.95 -5.59 42.45
C ILE A 14 8.43 -4.66 41.36
N VAL A 15 8.97 -3.44 41.28
CA VAL A 15 8.59 -2.47 40.24
C VAL A 15 8.88 -3.02 38.84
N LEU A 16 10.04 -3.67 38.63
CA LEU A 16 10.40 -4.27 37.36
C LEU A 16 9.47 -5.42 36.97
N VAL A 17 9.07 -6.26 37.93
CA VAL A 17 8.09 -7.33 37.68
C VAL A 17 6.74 -6.75 37.25
N MET A 18 6.25 -5.72 37.93
CA MET A 18 5.02 -5.04 37.56
C MET A 18 5.11 -4.42 36.15
N MET A 19 6.23 -3.78 35.82
CA MET A 19 6.45 -3.24 34.46
C MET A 19 6.48 -4.34 33.39
N ALA A 20 7.13 -5.48 33.66
CA ALA A 20 7.21 -6.58 32.71
C ALA A 20 5.83 -7.15 32.36
N ILE A 21 4.94 -7.29 33.35
CA ILE A 21 3.56 -7.75 33.16
C ILE A 21 2.78 -6.77 32.28
N LEU A 22 2.90 -5.47 32.54
CA LEU A 22 2.23 -4.44 31.74
C LEU A 22 2.72 -4.43 30.29
N LEU A 23 4.05 -4.51 30.08
CA LEU A 23 4.65 -4.50 28.75
C LEU A 23 4.25 -5.72 27.92
N ALA A 24 4.12 -6.90 28.53
CA ALA A 24 3.73 -8.12 27.84
C ALA A 24 2.37 -7.99 27.13
N ILE A 25 1.44 -7.22 27.71
CA ILE A 25 0.11 -6.98 27.13
C ILE A 25 0.11 -5.76 26.22
N ALA A 26 0.84 -4.70 26.60
CA ALA A 26 0.83 -3.43 25.89
C ALA A 26 1.49 -3.51 24.49
N ILE A 27 2.63 -4.21 24.37
CA ILE A 27 3.40 -4.29 23.12
C ILE A 27 2.59 -4.90 21.96
N PRO A 28 2.00 -6.11 22.05
CA PRO A 28 1.25 -6.69 20.94
C PRO A 28 0.01 -5.86 20.59
N SER A 29 -0.65 -5.27 21.59
CA SER A 29 -1.81 -4.39 21.37
C SER A 29 -1.44 -3.15 20.56
N TYR A 30 -0.34 -2.49 20.92
CA TYR A 30 0.16 -1.32 20.20
C TYR A 30 0.56 -1.65 18.75
N GLN A 31 1.22 -2.79 18.54
CA GLN A 31 1.58 -3.26 17.19
C GLN A 31 0.34 -3.48 16.31
N GLN A 32 -0.73 -4.07 16.85
CA GLN A 32 -1.98 -4.25 16.12
C GLN A 32 -2.65 -2.91 15.78
N TYR A 33 -2.60 -1.94 16.69
CA TYR A 33 -3.12 -0.59 16.44
C TYR A 33 -2.35 0.12 15.32
N MET A 34 -1.01 0.09 15.35
CA MET A 34 -0.17 0.67 14.30
C MET A 34 -0.45 0.04 12.92
N ARG A 35 -0.60 -1.29 12.85
CA ARG A 35 -0.96 -1.99 11.60
C ARG A 35 -2.30 -1.53 11.03
N LYS A 36 -3.32 -1.36 11.89
CA LYS A 36 -4.62 -0.84 11.49
C LYS A 36 -4.54 0.60 10.98
N GLN A 37 -3.74 1.43 11.65
CA GLN A 37 -3.48 2.81 11.21
C GLN A 37 -2.83 2.83 9.82
N ASP A 38 -1.78 2.03 9.62
CA ASP A 38 -1.06 1.96 8.34
C ASP A 38 -1.98 1.49 7.19
N LEU A 39 -2.79 0.45 7.45
CA LEU A 39 -3.80 -0.03 6.51
C LEU A 39 -4.82 1.07 6.19
N ALA A 40 -5.31 1.78 7.20
CA ALA A 40 -6.31 2.84 7.02
C ALA A 40 -5.77 3.98 6.16
N ILE A 41 -4.52 4.40 6.38
CA ILE A 41 -3.84 5.38 5.54
C ILE A 41 -3.74 4.87 4.10
N ALA A 42 -3.30 3.63 3.91
CA ALA A 42 -3.18 3.06 2.58
C ALA A 42 -4.52 2.97 1.83
N LYS A 43 -5.59 2.58 2.53
CA LYS A 43 -6.97 2.59 2.00
C LYS A 43 -7.41 4.00 1.61
N GLN A 44 -7.15 4.99 2.47
CA GLN A 44 -7.52 6.38 2.22
C GLN A 44 -6.84 6.92 0.96
N GLU A 45 -5.53 6.69 0.79
CA GLU A 45 -4.81 7.15 -0.40
C GLU A 45 -5.28 6.44 -1.67
N ALA A 46 -5.57 5.14 -1.61
CA ALA A 46 -6.17 4.42 -2.73
C ALA A 46 -7.54 4.98 -3.14
N LEU A 47 -8.40 5.29 -2.16
CA LEU A 47 -9.71 5.90 -2.42
C LEU A 47 -9.59 7.33 -2.96
N ARG A 48 -8.59 8.09 -2.52
CA ARG A 48 -8.31 9.44 -3.03
C ARG A 48 -7.89 9.41 -4.50
N ILE A 49 -7.00 8.48 -4.88
CA ILE A 49 -6.63 8.30 -6.29
C ILE A 49 -7.85 7.86 -7.11
N ALA A 50 -8.67 6.95 -6.57
CA ALA A 50 -9.90 6.52 -7.23
C ALA A 50 -10.87 7.67 -7.51
N SER A 51 -11.09 8.58 -6.54
CA SER A 51 -11.98 9.73 -6.76
C SER A 51 -11.45 10.68 -7.84
N GLU A 52 -10.14 10.86 -7.90
CA GLU A 52 -9.51 11.71 -8.91
C GLU A 52 -9.47 11.07 -10.29
N LEU A 53 -9.38 9.73 -10.37
CA LEU A 53 -9.56 8.99 -11.62
C LEU A 53 -10.97 9.22 -12.20
N GLU A 54 -12.01 9.16 -11.38
CA GLU A 54 -13.38 9.43 -11.84
C GLU A 54 -13.55 10.88 -12.31
N ARG A 55 -12.93 11.83 -11.62
CA ARG A 55 -12.88 13.24 -12.06
C ARG A 55 -12.15 13.40 -13.39
N PHE A 56 -11.04 12.70 -13.58
CA PHE A 56 -10.28 12.74 -14.83
C PHE A 56 -11.06 12.16 -16.00
N LYS A 57 -11.71 11.00 -15.81
CA LYS A 57 -12.60 10.41 -16.83
C LYS A 57 -13.76 11.32 -17.18
N SER A 58 -14.34 12.02 -16.20
CA SER A 58 -15.42 12.98 -16.46
C SER A 58 -15.00 14.13 -17.39
N LYS A 59 -13.70 14.45 -17.45
CA LYS A 59 -13.15 15.49 -18.33
C LYS A 59 -12.62 14.96 -19.67
N ASN A 60 -11.95 13.81 -19.65
CA ASN A 60 -11.22 13.26 -20.80
C ASN A 60 -11.92 12.07 -21.48
N PHE A 61 -13.04 11.60 -20.93
CA PHE A 61 -13.77 10.40 -21.35
C PHE A 61 -12.96 9.09 -21.33
N SER A 62 -11.74 9.12 -20.81
CA SER A 62 -10.84 7.98 -20.67
C SER A 62 -9.98 8.17 -19.41
N TYR A 63 -9.47 7.07 -18.86
CA TYR A 63 -8.44 7.09 -17.83
C TYR A 63 -7.01 7.11 -18.42
N LYS A 64 -6.85 6.91 -19.75
CA LYS A 64 -5.53 7.00 -20.40
C LYS A 64 -4.98 8.42 -20.27
N GLY A 65 -3.71 8.53 -19.88
CA GLY A 65 -3.04 9.78 -19.61
C GLY A 65 -3.25 10.32 -18.19
N PHE A 66 -3.95 9.59 -17.32
CA PHE A 66 -4.01 9.97 -15.91
C PHE A 66 -2.63 9.88 -15.28
N ASP A 67 -2.22 10.98 -14.65
CA ASP A 67 -0.96 11.12 -13.93
C ASP A 67 -1.30 11.55 -12.50
N ALA A 68 -0.84 10.81 -11.48
CA ALA A 68 -1.09 11.15 -10.08
C ALA A 68 -0.02 12.09 -9.48
N SER A 69 0.99 12.50 -10.25
CA SER A 69 2.10 13.35 -9.79
C SER A 69 1.66 14.74 -9.34
N TYR A 70 0.53 15.26 -9.85
CA TYR A 70 -0.04 16.53 -9.41
C TYR A 70 -0.59 16.49 -7.97
N ILE A 71 -0.88 15.29 -7.45
CA ILE A 71 -1.29 15.07 -6.06
C ILE A 71 -0.09 14.65 -5.22
N TYR A 72 0.73 13.75 -5.76
CA TYR A 72 1.88 13.16 -5.08
C TYR A 72 3.15 13.34 -5.91
N SER A 73 4.02 14.25 -5.52
CA SER A 73 5.30 14.47 -6.19
C SER A 73 6.20 13.22 -6.23
N SER A 74 6.01 12.28 -5.30
CA SER A 74 6.72 11.00 -5.22
C SER A 74 6.13 9.89 -6.09
N TYR A 75 5.06 10.17 -6.86
CA TYR A 75 4.47 9.19 -7.77
C TYR A 75 5.38 8.94 -8.97
N ASN A 76 5.64 7.67 -9.29
CA ASN A 76 6.44 7.29 -10.44
C ASN A 76 5.53 6.96 -11.63
N ASN A 77 5.52 7.86 -12.61
CA ASN A 77 4.72 7.70 -13.84
C ASN A 77 5.16 6.50 -14.67
N SER A 78 6.45 6.21 -14.76
CA SER A 78 6.96 5.11 -15.59
C SER A 78 6.48 3.74 -15.10
N THR A 79 6.27 3.57 -13.80
CA THR A 79 5.84 2.30 -13.20
C THR A 79 4.41 2.32 -12.68
N GLY A 80 3.80 3.50 -12.58
CA GLY A 80 2.49 3.71 -11.97
C GLY A 80 2.47 3.50 -10.46
N THR A 81 3.62 3.63 -9.77
CA THR A 81 3.76 3.26 -8.35
C THR A 81 3.89 4.46 -7.42
N LEU A 82 3.34 4.33 -6.21
CA LEU A 82 3.50 5.24 -5.08
C LEU A 82 3.91 4.44 -3.83
N TYR A 83 4.90 4.94 -3.10
CA TYR A 83 5.25 4.38 -1.79
C TYR A 83 4.48 5.09 -0.68
N LEU A 84 4.03 4.31 0.29
CA LEU A 84 3.22 4.73 1.40
C LEU A 84 3.95 4.40 2.73
N PRO A 85 3.98 5.32 3.71
CA PRO A 85 3.37 6.65 3.69
C PRO A 85 4.00 7.59 2.64
N VAL A 86 3.22 8.58 2.19
CA VAL A 86 3.63 9.49 1.09
C VAL A 86 4.97 10.15 1.40
N GLY A 87 5.87 10.21 0.40
CA GLY A 87 7.22 10.75 0.56
C GLY A 87 8.25 9.75 1.10
N SER A 88 7.86 8.50 1.39
CA SER A 88 8.80 7.45 1.79
C SER A 88 9.72 7.03 0.65
N ALA A 89 10.97 6.74 0.97
CA ALA A 89 11.89 6.05 0.08
C ALA A 89 11.51 4.56 -0.04
N ALA A 90 12.03 3.88 -1.06
CA ALA A 90 11.76 2.47 -1.30
C ALA A 90 12.20 1.56 -0.15
N ALA A 91 13.21 1.93 0.64
CA ALA A 91 13.68 1.14 1.78
C ALA A 91 12.72 1.20 3.00
N ASP A 92 12.11 2.37 3.21
CA ASP A 92 11.38 2.66 4.44
C ASP A 92 9.86 2.51 4.31
N GLY A 93 9.35 2.52 3.08
CA GLY A 93 7.93 2.36 2.83
C GLY A 93 7.35 1.08 3.44
N LYS A 94 6.06 1.18 3.81
CA LYS A 94 5.27 0.08 4.38
C LYS A 94 4.40 -0.58 3.31
N TYR A 95 3.89 0.23 2.39
CA TYR A 95 3.05 -0.21 1.28
C TYR A 95 3.53 0.35 -0.05
N VAL A 96 3.33 -0.42 -1.11
CA VAL A 96 3.46 0.02 -2.50
C VAL A 96 2.08 -0.01 -3.14
N LEU A 97 1.61 1.17 -3.54
CA LEU A 97 0.40 1.32 -4.34
C LEU A 97 0.80 1.34 -5.80
N THR A 98 0.17 0.49 -6.61
CA THR A 98 0.38 0.40 -8.06
C THR A 98 -0.95 0.66 -8.75
N LEU A 99 -0.97 1.65 -9.63
CA LEU A 99 -2.12 2.00 -10.47
C LEU A 99 -1.85 1.54 -11.91
N VAL A 100 -2.78 0.77 -12.46
CA VAL A 100 -2.68 0.23 -13.83
C VAL A 100 -4.00 0.35 -14.59
N ASP A 101 -3.89 0.33 -15.91
CA ASP A 101 -4.98 0.03 -16.83
C ASP A 101 -5.45 -1.40 -16.59
N ALA A 102 -6.74 -1.57 -16.31
CA ALA A 102 -7.31 -2.87 -16.02
C ALA A 102 -8.24 -3.27 -17.16
N ASP A 103 -7.75 -4.12 -18.06
CA ASP A 103 -8.61 -4.73 -19.08
C ASP A 103 -9.57 -5.72 -18.42
N LEU A 104 -10.88 -5.56 -18.64
CA LEU A 104 -11.89 -6.51 -18.12
C LEU A 104 -11.84 -7.86 -18.85
N SER A 105 -11.27 -7.91 -20.05
CA SER A 105 -11.11 -9.16 -20.81
C SER A 105 -9.90 -9.98 -20.37
N THR A 106 -8.90 -9.35 -19.75
CA THR A 106 -7.69 -10.01 -19.21
C THR A 106 -7.34 -9.51 -17.80
N PRO A 107 -8.30 -9.57 -16.85
CA PRO A 107 -8.14 -8.97 -15.53
C PRO A 107 -7.02 -9.62 -14.71
N THR A 108 -6.65 -10.85 -15.05
CA THR A 108 -5.63 -11.65 -14.36
C THR A 108 -4.21 -11.43 -14.88
N SER A 109 -4.01 -10.57 -15.88
CA SER A 109 -2.66 -10.28 -16.38
C SER A 109 -1.85 -9.53 -15.34
N ASP A 110 -0.69 -10.08 -14.93
CA ASP A 110 0.26 -9.40 -14.04
C ASP A 110 1.12 -8.35 -14.79
N THR A 111 0.90 -8.18 -16.11
CA THR A 111 1.61 -7.18 -16.89
C THR A 111 1.14 -5.79 -16.52
N LYS A 112 1.99 -5.06 -15.78
CA LYS A 112 1.74 -3.67 -15.36
C LYS A 112 1.66 -2.77 -16.58
N LYS A 113 0.55 -2.07 -16.74
CA LYS A 113 0.35 -1.05 -17.77
C LYS A 113 -0.07 0.24 -17.09
N PRO A 114 0.87 1.15 -16.75
CA PRO A 114 0.51 2.39 -16.08
C PRO A 114 -0.43 3.22 -16.97
N LEU A 115 -1.34 3.96 -16.35
CA LEU A 115 -2.30 4.81 -17.08
C LEU A 115 -1.64 6.04 -17.72
N THR A 116 -0.47 6.45 -17.22
CA THR A 116 0.31 7.57 -17.75
C THR A 116 0.85 7.26 -19.14
N VAL A 117 0.83 8.26 -20.02
CA VAL A 117 1.44 8.14 -21.34
C VAL A 117 2.91 8.56 -21.26
N VAL A 118 3.82 7.61 -21.47
CA VAL A 118 5.26 7.85 -21.53
C VAL A 118 5.70 7.89 -22.99
N LYS A 119 6.52 8.89 -23.34
CA LYS A 119 7.11 9.03 -24.67
C LYS A 119 8.62 8.87 -24.59
N SER A 120 9.19 8.12 -25.52
CA SER A 120 10.64 7.99 -25.74
C SER A 120 10.95 8.42 -27.17
N GLY A 121 11.82 9.41 -27.34
CA GLY A 121 12.12 9.97 -28.68
C GLY A 121 10.91 10.60 -29.38
N GLY A 122 9.95 11.13 -28.63
CA GLY A 122 8.72 11.75 -29.17
C GLY A 122 7.59 10.77 -29.51
N VAL A 123 7.85 9.45 -29.47
CA VAL A 123 6.88 8.39 -29.76
C VAL A 123 6.40 7.75 -28.45
N GLU A 124 5.12 7.42 -28.35
CA GLU A 124 4.57 6.66 -27.20
C GLU A 124 5.26 5.30 -27.08
N THR A 125 5.61 4.88 -25.87
CA THR A 125 6.14 3.53 -25.62
C THR A 125 5.11 2.46 -25.97
N ALA A 126 5.55 1.24 -26.31
CA ALA A 126 4.66 0.13 -26.63
C ALA A 126 3.65 -0.15 -25.49
N ASP A 127 4.09 -0.02 -24.24
CA ASP A 127 3.21 -0.14 -23.07
C ASP A 127 2.11 0.92 -23.08
N SER A 128 2.47 2.19 -23.30
CA SER A 128 1.52 3.32 -23.37
C SER A 128 0.54 3.22 -24.55
N GLN A 129 1.00 2.68 -25.68
CA GLN A 129 0.14 2.42 -26.84
C GLN A 129 -0.87 1.30 -26.56
N SER A 130 -0.50 0.33 -25.72
CA SER A 130 -1.36 -0.81 -25.37
C SER A 130 -2.42 -0.50 -24.30
N VAL A 131 -2.34 0.67 -23.65
CA VAL A 131 -3.31 1.14 -22.65
C VAL A 131 -4.62 1.51 -23.34
N LYS A 132 -5.72 0.88 -22.92
CA LYS A 132 -7.07 1.18 -23.42
C LYS A 132 -7.70 2.35 -22.66
N GLY A 133 -7.41 2.47 -21.35
CA GLY A 133 -7.92 3.55 -20.50
C GLY A 133 -9.43 3.49 -20.27
N LEU A 134 -10.05 2.32 -20.44
CA LEU A 134 -11.48 2.14 -20.22
C LEU A 134 -11.80 1.85 -18.75
N ASN A 135 -10.86 1.22 -18.05
CA ASN A 135 -10.99 0.81 -16.65
C ASN A 135 -9.62 0.86 -15.96
N TRP A 136 -9.63 0.85 -14.63
CA TRP A 136 -8.43 0.95 -13.82
C TRP A 136 -8.45 -0.08 -12.68
N ALA A 137 -7.26 -0.44 -12.21
CA ALA A 137 -7.06 -1.19 -10.99
C ALA A 137 -5.96 -0.54 -10.15
N ILE A 138 -6.22 -0.40 -8.85
CA ILE A 138 -5.27 0.01 -7.84
C ILE A 138 -5.00 -1.21 -6.98
N LYS A 139 -3.76 -1.68 -7.01
CA LYS A 139 -3.25 -2.73 -6.14
C LYS A 139 -2.37 -2.11 -5.08
N VAL A 140 -2.65 -2.36 -3.80
CA VAL A 140 -1.82 -1.92 -2.69
C VAL A 140 -1.23 -3.13 -2.01
N GLU A 141 0.08 -3.29 -2.12
CA GLU A 141 0.81 -4.43 -1.58
C GLU A 141 1.68 -3.98 -0.41
N ARG A 142 1.78 -4.80 0.62
CA ARG A 142 2.78 -4.64 1.67
C ARG A 142 4.17 -4.70 1.03
N CYS A 143 5.05 -3.79 1.43
CA CYS A 143 6.44 -3.85 0.99
C CYS A 143 7.09 -5.15 1.46
N LYS A 144 8.05 -5.66 0.70
CA LYS A 144 8.73 -6.92 1.01
C LYS A 144 9.96 -6.68 1.89
N VAL A 145 10.46 -7.75 2.49
CA VAL A 145 11.78 -7.75 3.14
C VAL A 145 12.82 -7.42 2.07
N GLY A 146 13.55 -6.31 2.25
CA GLY A 146 14.42 -5.72 1.22
C GLY A 146 13.88 -4.44 0.58
N GLY A 147 12.66 -4.02 0.90
CA GLY A 147 12.07 -2.74 0.50
C GLY A 147 10.88 -2.87 -0.46
N CYS A 148 10.23 -1.73 -0.74
CA CYS A 148 9.07 -1.61 -1.60
C CYS A 148 9.36 -1.79 -3.10
N ALA A 149 10.63 -1.69 -3.50
CA ALA A 149 11.05 -1.95 -4.88
C ALA A 149 11.29 -3.44 -5.17
N ALA A 150 11.30 -4.29 -4.14
CA ALA A 150 11.59 -5.71 -4.30
C ALA A 150 10.46 -6.44 -5.05
N THR A 151 10.83 -7.17 -6.10
CA THR A 151 9.91 -7.99 -6.91
C THR A 151 9.70 -9.39 -6.34
N SER A 152 10.63 -9.91 -5.53
CA SER A 152 10.53 -11.19 -4.83
C SER A 152 10.79 -11.02 -3.33
N GLY A 153 10.36 -12.00 -2.52
CA GLY A 153 10.54 -11.99 -1.06
C GLY A 153 9.24 -11.97 -0.26
N PHE A 154 9.36 -12.14 1.05
CA PHE A 154 8.23 -12.15 1.99
C PHE A 154 7.77 -10.74 2.32
N PRO A 155 6.48 -10.51 2.64
CA PRO A 155 6.00 -9.21 3.10
C PRO A 155 6.66 -8.81 4.42
N LYS A 156 6.98 -7.51 4.57
CA LYS A 156 7.57 -6.90 5.77
C LYS A 156 6.65 -7.04 6.98
N ASP A 157 5.34 -6.97 6.76
CA ASP A 157 4.29 -7.17 7.79
C ASP A 157 3.30 -8.28 7.40
N PRO A 158 3.61 -9.57 7.64
CA PRO A 158 2.76 -10.70 7.21
C PRO A 158 1.35 -10.70 7.82
N GLN A 159 1.17 -10.02 8.94
CA GLN A 159 -0.10 -9.95 9.66
C GLN A 159 -1.03 -8.84 9.14
N ASN A 160 -0.54 -7.96 8.26
CA ASN A 160 -1.35 -6.92 7.66
C ASN A 160 -1.98 -7.40 6.33
N TYR A 161 -2.75 -6.56 5.66
CA TYR A 161 -3.48 -6.94 4.43
C TYR A 161 -2.95 -6.22 3.19
N ASP A 162 -3.02 -6.90 2.05
CA ASP A 162 -2.95 -6.29 0.71
C ASP A 162 -4.36 -5.92 0.25
N LEU A 163 -4.48 -4.90 -0.61
CA LEU A 163 -5.75 -4.34 -1.07
C LEU A 163 -5.81 -4.35 -2.60
N LEU A 164 -7.00 -4.60 -3.15
CA LEU A 164 -7.30 -4.37 -4.55
C LEU A 164 -8.58 -3.56 -4.67
N LEU A 165 -8.52 -2.55 -5.51
CA LEU A 165 -9.63 -1.68 -5.85
C LEU A 165 -9.71 -1.55 -7.37
N ARG A 166 -10.90 -1.63 -7.95
CA ARG A 166 -11.10 -1.49 -9.40
C ARG A 166 -12.23 -0.53 -9.73
N GLY A 167 -12.16 0.05 -10.93
CA GLY A 167 -13.21 0.92 -11.48
C GLY A 167 -14.56 0.24 -11.71
N ASN A 168 -14.61 -1.11 -11.75
CA ASN A 168 -15.86 -1.87 -11.85
C ASN A 168 -16.53 -2.12 -10.48
N GLY A 169 -16.00 -1.57 -9.39
CA GLY A 169 -16.56 -1.70 -8.05
C GLY A 169 -15.99 -2.86 -7.23
N LEU A 170 -15.08 -3.68 -7.76
CA LEU A 170 -14.39 -4.69 -6.94
C LEU A 170 -13.54 -4.00 -5.87
N ARG A 171 -13.81 -4.34 -4.60
CA ARG A 171 -13.03 -3.92 -3.44
C ARG A 171 -12.78 -5.12 -2.57
N CYS A 172 -11.53 -5.52 -2.47
CA CYS A 172 -11.17 -6.67 -1.64
C CYS A 172 -9.83 -6.46 -0.97
N MET A 173 -9.61 -7.22 0.10
CA MET A 173 -8.38 -7.27 0.84
C MET A 173 -8.06 -8.70 1.22
N THR A 174 -6.78 -9.02 1.35
CA THR A 174 -6.33 -10.37 1.69
C THR A 174 -5.06 -10.32 2.53
N LYS A 175 -4.89 -11.31 3.43
CA LYS A 175 -3.62 -11.51 4.15
C LYS A 175 -2.59 -12.23 3.30
N ASN A 176 -3.04 -12.92 2.25
CA ASN A 176 -2.18 -13.52 1.24
C ASN A 176 -1.65 -12.44 0.29
N THR A 177 -0.73 -12.80 -0.60
CA THR A 177 -0.18 -11.87 -1.60
C THR A 177 -1.08 -11.80 -2.83
N ILE A 178 -1.38 -10.60 -3.30
CA ILE A 178 -2.15 -10.38 -4.52
C ILE A 178 -1.23 -10.52 -5.74
N THR A 179 -1.44 -11.57 -6.54
CA THR A 179 -0.59 -11.88 -7.70
C THR A 179 -1.09 -11.29 -9.01
N ASN A 180 -2.32 -10.81 -9.07
CA ASN A 180 -2.95 -10.30 -10.28
C ASN A 180 -3.78 -9.02 -10.01
N TYR A 181 -4.39 -8.43 -11.04
CA TYR A 181 -5.24 -7.23 -10.90
C TYR A 181 -6.74 -7.53 -11.04
N GLY A 182 -7.10 -8.81 -10.99
CA GLY A 182 -8.45 -9.29 -11.29
C GLY A 182 -9.23 -9.66 -10.04
N ASP A 183 -8.54 -10.22 -9.05
CA ASP A 183 -9.09 -10.73 -7.80
C ASP A 183 -8.08 -10.61 -6.65
N CYS A 184 -8.55 -10.86 -5.43
CA CYS A 184 -7.70 -10.93 -4.22
C CYS A 184 -7.32 -12.38 -3.84
N GLY A 185 -7.41 -13.32 -4.78
CA GLY A 185 -7.25 -14.76 -4.54
C GLY A 185 -8.55 -15.45 -4.09
N THR A 186 -8.39 -16.70 -3.61
CA THR A 186 -9.50 -17.62 -3.32
C THR A 186 -9.71 -17.91 -1.84
N SER A 187 -8.79 -17.50 -0.96
CA SER A 187 -8.87 -17.76 0.49
C SER A 187 -8.34 -16.57 1.29
N GLY A 188 -8.94 -16.34 2.47
CA GLY A 188 -8.58 -15.23 3.34
C GLY A 188 -8.92 -13.85 2.75
N VAL A 189 -9.92 -13.80 1.85
CA VAL A 189 -10.37 -12.60 1.17
C VAL A 189 -11.57 -12.01 1.90
N GLU A 190 -11.50 -10.71 2.17
CA GLU A 190 -12.57 -9.92 2.75
C GLU A 190 -12.91 -8.77 1.79
N THR A 191 -14.19 -8.45 1.64
CA THR A 191 -14.63 -7.24 0.92
C THR A 191 -14.67 -6.05 1.87
N TRP A 192 -14.46 -4.84 1.37
CA TRP A 192 -14.42 -3.62 2.18
C TRP A 192 -14.85 -2.36 1.43
#